data_AF-A0A1C0SRN4-F1
#
_entry.id   AF-A0A1C0SRN4-F1
#
_cell.length_a   1.000
_cell.length_b   1.000
_cell.length_c   1.000
_cell.angle_alpha   90.00
_cell.angle_beta   90.00
_cell.angle_gamma   90.00
#
_symmetry.space_group_name_H-M   'P 1'
#
loop_
_entity.id
_entity.type
_entity.pdbx_description
1 polymer ?
#
loop_
_entity_poly.entity_id
_entity_poly.type
_entity_poly.pdbx_seq_one_letter_code
_entity_poly.pdbx_strand_id
1 'polypeptide(L)'
;MNLTNHKTTEEIALGIRRRVFFHTMKNNGGYLSQACSAAESLALLYNEILKLGEPTLPKVPLPFRGVPSADNPDAFTGAGYHGPAAPEYDRFFISPAHYALVIYCALIEVGRMDDGALDHFNKDGSSVEMIGAEHSPGMEVTTGSLAQGLSMASGVAFARKKLNESGKVWVYMSDGEFQEGQTWECLAAMAHHRIDNIRVVVDVNRQQCDGAMSSVLDLGDLAGRVEAFGATCRSIDGHDLQALRDAANSAEPGKPLIILANTSPFQGMNFLQKRFPRLHYVRFKSAEERLEMQAALAVELGVSPNEMEGA
;
A
#
# COMPACT_ATOMS: atom_id res chain seq x y z
N MET A 1 -13.85 5.50 22.23
CA MET A 1 -13.02 6.67 21.90
C MET A 1 -12.74 6.57 20.43
N ASN A 2 -13.05 7.60 19.63
CA ASN A 2 -12.75 7.58 18.21
C ASN A 2 -11.24 7.73 18.01
N LEU A 3 -10.66 6.94 17.10
CA LEU A 3 -9.26 7.03 16.70
C LEU A 3 -9.02 8.43 16.12
N THR A 4 -8.40 9.31 16.91
CA THR A 4 -8.10 10.69 16.48
C THR A 4 -6.61 10.77 16.22
N ASN A 5 -6.24 10.90 14.96
CA ASN A 5 -4.86 11.20 14.56
C ASN A 5 -4.69 12.72 14.48
N HIS A 6 -3.62 13.23 15.09
CA HIS A 6 -3.32 14.67 15.10
C HIS A 6 -2.25 15.06 14.07
N LYS A 7 -1.62 14.08 13.43
CA LYS A 7 -0.59 14.31 12.43
C LYS A 7 -1.18 14.81 11.12
N THR A 8 -0.47 15.69 10.43
CA THR A 8 -0.78 16.02 9.03
C THR A 8 -0.43 14.83 8.12
N THR A 9 -0.97 14.84 6.91
CA THR A 9 -0.68 13.81 5.91
C THR A 9 0.81 13.81 5.51
N GLU A 10 1.46 14.96 5.47
CA GLU A 10 2.89 15.10 5.24
C GLU A 10 3.72 14.50 6.40
N GLU A 11 3.30 14.73 7.65
CA GLU A 11 3.96 14.14 8.82
C GLU A 11 3.86 12.62 8.81
N ILE A 12 2.69 12.07 8.44
CA ILE A 12 2.47 10.63 8.29
C ILE A 12 3.34 10.06 7.16
N ALA A 13 3.39 10.73 6.00
CA ALA A 13 4.22 10.30 4.88
C ALA A 13 5.71 10.27 5.24
N LEU A 14 6.20 11.29 5.96
CA LEU A 14 7.56 11.30 6.49
C LEU A 14 7.77 10.19 7.53
N GLY A 15 6.81 9.99 8.42
CA GLY A 15 6.84 8.93 9.43
C GLY A 15 6.93 7.52 8.82
N ILE A 16 6.17 7.25 7.76
CA ILE A 16 6.25 6.00 6.98
C ILE A 16 7.68 5.79 6.49
N ARG A 17 8.27 6.78 5.80
CA ARG A 17 9.65 6.67 5.29
C ARG A 17 10.66 6.42 6.40
N ARG A 18 10.58 7.17 7.51
CA ARG A 18 11.48 7.03 8.67
C ARG A 18 11.41 5.63 9.29
N ARG A 19 10.21 5.08 9.49
CA ARG A 19 10.03 3.73 10.04
C ARG A 19 10.62 2.65 9.14
N VAL A 20 10.36 2.72 7.84
CA VAL A 20 10.94 1.77 6.88
C VAL A 20 12.46 1.91 6.82
N PHE A 21 12.98 3.14 6.90
CA PHE A 21 14.41 3.40 7.02
C PHE A 21 15.01 2.71 8.26
N PHE A 22 14.49 2.98 9.46
CA PHE A 22 15.00 2.35 10.69
C PHE A 22 14.90 0.83 10.64
N HIS A 23 13.76 0.29 10.19
CA HIS A 23 13.59 -1.14 10.01
C HIS A 23 14.67 -1.74 9.08
N THR A 24 14.91 -1.09 7.94
CA THR A 24 15.88 -1.57 6.94
C THR A 24 17.29 -1.54 7.49
N MET A 25 17.65 -0.47 8.21
CA MET A 25 18.94 -0.38 8.88
C MET A 25 19.07 -1.50 9.89
N LYS A 26 18.17 -1.61 10.88
CA LYS A 26 18.19 -2.62 11.94
C LYS A 26 18.32 -4.05 11.40
N ASN A 27 17.53 -4.41 10.38
CA ASN A 27 17.33 -5.79 9.95
C ASN A 27 18.11 -6.20 8.69
N ASN A 28 18.91 -5.31 8.08
CA ASN A 28 19.62 -5.58 6.82
C ASN A 28 18.68 -6.07 5.68
N GLY A 29 17.53 -5.42 5.56
CA GLY A 29 16.49 -5.83 4.62
C GLY A 29 15.26 -4.94 4.73
N GLY A 30 14.79 -4.40 3.60
CA GLY A 30 13.54 -3.65 3.59
C GLY A 30 13.19 -3.04 2.24
N TYR A 31 11.94 -2.57 2.15
CA TYR A 31 11.30 -2.06 0.94
C TYR A 31 11.38 -0.52 0.88
N LEU A 32 12.60 0.03 0.87
CA LEU A 32 12.82 1.48 0.87
C LEU A 32 12.20 2.18 -0.34
N SER A 33 12.29 1.59 -1.54
CA SER A 33 11.70 2.20 -2.73
C SER A 33 10.19 2.31 -2.68
N GLN A 34 9.52 1.32 -2.10
CA GLN A 34 8.07 1.32 -1.92
C GLN A 34 7.65 2.35 -0.88
N ALA A 35 8.46 2.54 0.17
CA ALA A 35 8.24 3.63 1.12
C ALA A 35 8.38 5.01 0.45
N CYS A 36 9.36 5.17 -0.44
CA CYS A 36 9.53 6.40 -1.21
C CYS A 36 8.33 6.69 -2.10
N SER A 37 7.89 5.71 -2.88
CA SER A 37 6.88 5.91 -3.90
C SER A 37 5.47 6.02 -3.31
N ALA A 38 5.16 5.25 -2.28
CA ALA A 38 3.79 5.10 -1.79
C ALA A 38 3.40 6.03 -0.63
N ALA A 39 4.38 6.63 0.08
CA ALA A 39 4.12 7.31 1.36
C ALA A 39 3.04 8.40 1.28
N GLU A 40 3.07 9.31 0.31
CA GLU A 40 2.05 10.36 0.17
C GLU A 40 0.65 9.76 -0.02
N SER A 41 0.52 8.86 -0.98
CA SER A 41 -0.78 8.25 -1.32
C SER A 41 -1.36 7.42 -0.17
N LEU A 42 -0.55 6.60 0.52
CA LEU A 42 -1.00 5.82 1.67
C LEU A 42 -1.32 6.70 2.87
N ALA A 43 -0.50 7.72 3.15
CA ALA A 43 -0.78 8.69 4.19
C ALA A 43 -2.12 9.38 3.95
N LEU A 44 -2.35 9.88 2.73
CA LEU A 44 -3.59 10.56 2.37
C LEU A 44 -4.80 9.63 2.44
N LEU A 45 -4.65 8.40 1.95
CA LEU A 45 -5.72 7.39 1.99
C LEU A 45 -6.16 7.13 3.43
N TYR A 46 -5.24 6.80 4.33
CA TYR A 46 -5.57 6.49 5.71
C TYR A 46 -5.98 7.71 6.55
N ASN A 47 -5.45 8.90 6.25
CA ASN A 47 -5.65 10.08 7.09
C ASN A 47 -6.89 10.90 6.69
N GLU A 48 -7.20 10.99 5.40
CA GLU A 48 -8.20 11.93 4.90
C GLU A 48 -9.28 11.30 4.02
N ILE A 49 -8.94 10.31 3.20
CA ILE A 49 -9.85 9.83 2.14
C ILE A 49 -10.72 8.66 2.60
N LEU A 50 -10.12 7.63 3.21
CA LEU A 50 -10.84 6.40 3.54
C LEU A 50 -11.80 6.63 4.70
N LYS A 51 -13.07 6.31 4.49
CA LYS A 51 -14.06 6.28 5.57
C LYS A 51 -14.02 4.93 6.28
N LEU A 52 -13.06 4.76 7.17
CA LEU A 52 -12.88 3.53 7.96
C LEU A 52 -13.62 3.58 9.31
N GLY A 53 -13.99 2.42 9.84
CA GLY A 53 -14.50 2.31 11.20
C GLY A 53 -13.37 2.19 12.23
N GLU A 54 -13.76 2.11 13.50
CA GLU A 54 -12.82 1.78 14.59
C GLU A 54 -12.24 0.37 14.39
N PRO A 55 -10.92 0.18 14.60
CA PRO A 55 -10.32 -1.15 14.52
C PRO A 55 -11.03 -2.16 15.43
N THR A 56 -11.28 -3.36 14.91
CA THR A 56 -11.86 -4.48 15.66
C THR A 56 -10.80 -5.44 16.19
N LEU A 57 -9.53 -5.26 15.79
CA LEU A 57 -8.37 -5.99 16.27
C LEU A 57 -7.51 -5.15 17.22
N PRO A 58 -6.74 -5.79 18.13
CA PRO A 58 -5.82 -5.08 19.00
C PRO A 58 -4.70 -4.40 18.21
N LYS A 59 -4.22 -3.26 18.74
CA LYS A 59 -3.09 -2.52 18.14
C LYS A 59 -1.82 -3.36 18.03
N VAL A 60 -1.57 -4.23 19.02
CA VAL A 60 -0.53 -5.25 18.96
C VAL A 60 -1.09 -6.47 18.22
N PRO A 61 -0.54 -6.85 17.05
CA PRO A 61 -1.06 -7.95 16.26
C PRO A 61 -1.07 -9.29 16.98
N LEU A 62 -2.18 -10.01 16.79
CA LEU A 62 -2.34 -11.37 17.29
C LEU A 62 -1.39 -12.32 16.55
N PRO A 63 -0.83 -13.36 17.20
CA PRO A 63 -0.05 -14.37 16.51
C PRO A 63 -0.91 -15.14 15.51
N PHE A 64 -0.29 -15.62 14.44
CA PHE A 64 -0.97 -16.50 13.49
C PHE A 64 -1.15 -17.90 14.10
N ARG A 65 -2.39 -18.28 14.38
CA ARG A 65 -2.74 -19.57 15.00
C ARG A 65 -3.08 -20.67 14.00
N GLY A 66 -3.16 -20.34 12.71
CA GLY A 66 -3.50 -21.26 11.64
C GLY A 66 -4.48 -20.66 10.65
N VAL A 67 -4.68 -21.35 9.52
CA VAL A 67 -5.59 -20.92 8.45
C VAL A 67 -7.06 -21.01 8.88
N PRO A 68 -7.97 -20.28 8.22
CA PRO A 68 -9.41 -20.40 8.45
C PRO A 68 -9.88 -21.85 8.26
N SER A 69 -10.57 -22.40 9.27
CA SER A 69 -11.20 -23.72 9.20
C SER A 69 -12.37 -23.80 10.19
N ALA A 70 -13.22 -24.81 10.04
CA ALA A 70 -14.34 -25.04 10.97
C ALA A 70 -13.87 -25.28 12.42
N ASP A 71 -12.62 -25.75 12.59
CA ASP A 71 -12.04 -26.14 13.88
C ASP A 71 -11.06 -25.08 14.43
N ASN A 72 -10.88 -23.96 13.73
CA ASN A 72 -10.01 -22.86 14.16
C ASN A 72 -10.85 -21.64 14.59
N PRO A 73 -11.29 -21.58 15.86
CA PRO A 73 -12.08 -20.45 16.37
C PRO A 73 -11.25 -19.16 16.49
N ASP A 74 -9.92 -19.26 16.42
CA ASP A 74 -8.99 -18.14 16.54
C ASP A 74 -8.66 -17.50 15.18
N ALA A 75 -9.27 -17.95 14.08
CA ALA A 75 -9.07 -17.36 12.76
C ALA A 75 -9.57 -15.91 12.71
N PHE A 76 -8.75 -15.01 12.19
CA PHE A 76 -9.08 -13.61 12.01
C PHE A 76 -8.52 -13.09 10.68
N THR A 77 -9.03 -11.95 10.24
CA THR A 77 -8.54 -11.25 9.05
C THR A 77 -7.94 -9.90 9.41
N GLY A 78 -6.86 -9.52 8.75
CA GLY A 78 -6.22 -8.21 8.82
C GLY A 78 -7.14 -7.02 8.55
N ALA A 79 -8.27 -7.26 7.87
CA ALA A 79 -9.35 -6.29 7.68
C ALA A 79 -9.80 -5.63 8.99
N GLY A 80 -9.64 -6.31 10.14
CA GLY A 80 -10.00 -5.73 11.43
C GLY A 80 -9.20 -4.46 11.81
N TYR A 81 -8.04 -4.21 11.19
CA TYR A 81 -7.33 -2.93 11.33
C TYR A 81 -8.01 -1.78 10.59
N HIS A 82 -8.81 -2.07 9.56
CA HIS A 82 -9.68 -1.11 8.88
C HIS A 82 -11.06 -0.95 9.55
N GLY A 83 -11.40 -1.86 10.46
CA GLY A 83 -12.62 -1.84 11.25
C GLY A 83 -13.70 -2.80 10.75
N PRO A 84 -14.97 -2.61 11.15
CA PRO A 84 -16.05 -3.51 10.77
C PRO A 84 -16.40 -3.42 9.28
N ALA A 85 -16.87 -4.53 8.71
CA ALA A 85 -17.33 -4.65 7.33
C ALA A 85 -18.73 -4.03 7.08
N ALA A 86 -19.09 -2.95 7.78
CA ALA A 86 -20.43 -2.38 7.70
C ALA A 86 -20.68 -1.67 6.35
N PRO A 87 -21.94 -1.58 5.87
CA PRO A 87 -22.30 -0.99 4.58
C PRO A 87 -21.82 0.45 4.33
N GLU A 88 -21.64 1.23 5.40
CA GLU A 88 -21.28 2.64 5.35
C GLU A 88 -19.78 2.93 5.38
N TYR A 89 -18.96 1.92 5.70
CA TYR A 89 -17.51 2.04 5.73
C TYR A 89 -16.88 1.56 4.43
N ASP A 90 -15.78 2.21 4.07
CA ASP A 90 -14.97 1.83 2.94
C ASP A 90 -14.22 0.52 3.23
N ARG A 91 -13.91 -0.22 2.16
CA ARG A 91 -13.03 -1.38 2.18
C ARG A 91 -11.75 -1.05 1.44
N PHE A 92 -10.60 -1.51 1.93
CA PHE A 92 -9.30 -1.17 1.35
C PHE A 92 -8.46 -2.41 1.13
N PHE A 93 -8.16 -2.70 -0.13
CA PHE A 93 -7.43 -3.87 -0.58
C PHE A 93 -6.03 -3.49 -1.03
N ILE A 94 -5.01 -4.21 -0.55
CA ILE A 94 -3.63 -4.04 -1.00
C ILE A 94 -3.28 -5.18 -1.95
N SER A 95 -3.15 -4.87 -3.24
CA SER A 95 -2.80 -5.87 -4.25
C SER A 95 -1.32 -6.28 -4.22
N PRO A 96 -0.34 -5.34 -4.12
CA PRO A 96 1.06 -5.72 -4.02
C PRO A 96 1.39 -6.10 -2.57
N ALA A 97 1.16 -7.37 -2.20
CA ALA A 97 1.39 -7.88 -0.84
C ALA A 97 2.77 -7.56 -0.24
N HIS A 98 3.79 -7.40 -1.08
CA HIS A 98 5.15 -7.05 -0.68
C HIS A 98 5.30 -5.60 -0.16
N TYR A 99 4.26 -4.75 -0.30
CA TYR A 99 4.19 -3.43 0.33
C TYR A 99 3.84 -3.53 1.83
N ALA A 100 3.67 -4.74 2.39
CA ALA A 100 3.27 -5.00 3.77
C ALA A 100 4.00 -4.12 4.80
N LEU A 101 5.33 -4.03 4.74
CA LEU A 101 6.10 -3.19 5.66
C LEU A 101 5.65 -1.71 5.63
N VAL A 102 5.43 -1.16 4.43
CA VAL A 102 4.97 0.23 4.25
C VAL A 102 3.54 0.41 4.77
N ILE A 103 2.67 -0.57 4.53
CA ILE A 103 1.29 -0.59 5.05
C ILE A 103 1.28 -0.64 6.58
N TYR A 104 2.09 -1.49 7.20
CA TYR A 104 2.21 -1.56 8.65
C TYR A 104 2.71 -0.24 9.22
N CYS A 105 3.72 0.39 8.61
CA CYS A 105 4.18 1.72 9.01
C CYS A 105 3.06 2.77 8.87
N ALA A 106 2.24 2.71 7.82
CA ALA A 106 1.10 3.61 7.67
C ALA A 106 0.05 3.41 8.78
N LEU A 107 -0.30 2.15 9.10
CA LEU A 107 -1.21 1.81 10.19
C LEU A 107 -0.70 2.29 11.57
N ILE A 108 0.62 2.22 11.80
CA ILE A 108 1.25 2.76 13.01
C ILE A 108 1.15 4.27 13.04
N GLU A 109 1.48 4.93 11.92
CA GLU A 109 1.46 6.40 11.84
C GLU A 109 0.07 6.99 12.04
N VAL A 110 -0.99 6.28 11.62
CA VAL A 110 -2.37 6.68 11.88
C VAL A 110 -2.95 6.12 13.19
N GLY A 111 -2.15 5.40 13.98
CA GLY A 111 -2.51 4.94 15.32
C GLY A 111 -3.41 3.69 15.39
N ARG A 112 -3.58 2.98 14.26
CA ARG A 112 -4.34 1.72 14.14
C ARG A 112 -3.53 0.49 14.58
N MET A 113 -2.20 0.58 14.56
CA MET A 113 -1.27 -0.46 14.97
C MET A 113 -0.24 0.12 15.95
N ASP A 114 0.27 -0.69 16.87
CA ASP A 114 1.29 -0.29 17.83
C ASP A 114 2.68 -0.28 17.19
N ASP A 115 3.55 0.65 17.59
CA ASP A 115 4.90 0.75 17.03
C ASP A 115 5.75 -0.51 17.29
N GLY A 116 5.63 -1.07 18.51
CA GLY A 116 6.35 -2.29 18.89
C GLY A 116 5.97 -3.52 18.05
N ALA A 117 4.90 -3.45 17.27
CA ALA A 117 4.49 -4.53 16.40
C ALA A 117 5.51 -4.83 15.27
N LEU A 118 6.34 -3.85 14.85
CA LEU A 118 7.39 -4.10 13.86
C LEU A 118 8.51 -5.01 14.38
N ASP A 119 8.66 -5.16 15.70
CA ASP A 119 9.56 -6.17 16.25
C ASP A 119 9.08 -7.60 15.97
N HIS A 120 7.82 -7.80 15.56
CA HIS A 120 7.29 -9.09 15.12
C HIS A 120 7.33 -9.30 13.61
N PHE A 121 7.90 -8.35 12.85
CA PHE A 121 7.96 -8.43 11.39
C PHE A 121 8.73 -9.68 10.92
N ASN A 122 8.08 -10.49 10.09
CA ASN A 122 8.61 -11.68 9.44
C ASN A 122 9.25 -12.71 10.39
N LYS A 123 8.70 -12.83 11.61
CA LYS A 123 9.07 -13.87 12.59
C LYS A 123 8.09 -15.03 12.55
N ASP A 124 8.58 -16.24 12.83
CA ASP A 124 7.75 -17.44 12.90
C ASP A 124 6.55 -17.28 13.85
N GLY A 125 5.36 -17.61 13.37
CA GLY A 125 4.11 -17.50 14.13
C GLY A 125 3.57 -16.07 14.28
N SER A 126 4.23 -15.07 13.71
CA SER A 126 3.72 -13.69 13.64
C SER A 126 2.69 -13.54 12.54
N SER A 127 1.73 -12.62 12.73
CA SER A 127 0.86 -12.14 11.64
C SER A 127 1.43 -10.95 10.88
N VAL A 128 2.56 -10.39 11.34
CA VAL A 128 3.22 -9.23 10.70
C VAL A 128 4.18 -9.73 9.63
N GLU A 129 3.67 -10.19 8.49
CA GLU A 129 4.45 -10.89 7.47
C GLU A 129 5.18 -9.96 6.50
N MET A 130 6.29 -10.43 5.92
CA MET A 130 7.00 -9.66 4.90
C MET A 130 6.20 -9.52 3.59
N ILE A 131 5.46 -10.58 3.24
CA ILE A 131 4.52 -10.60 2.13
C ILE A 131 3.16 -10.83 2.78
N GLY A 132 2.32 -9.79 2.78
CA GLY A 132 1.07 -9.84 3.53
C GLY A 132 0.09 -10.89 2.99
N ALA A 133 -0.58 -11.58 3.91
CA ALA A 133 -1.71 -12.46 3.64
C ALA A 133 -2.99 -11.95 4.35
N GLU A 134 -4.12 -12.61 4.20
CA GLU A 134 -5.42 -12.17 4.73
C GLU A 134 -5.45 -11.99 6.26
N HIS A 135 -4.55 -12.60 7.02
CA HIS A 135 -4.40 -12.42 8.47
C HIS A 135 -3.43 -11.29 8.84
N SER A 136 -2.68 -10.76 7.88
CA SER A 136 -1.71 -9.69 8.10
C SER A 136 -2.38 -8.33 8.33
N PRO A 137 -1.87 -7.47 9.23
CA PRO A 137 -2.50 -6.17 9.50
C PRO A 137 -2.81 -5.33 8.24
N GLY A 138 -4.07 -4.91 8.08
CA GLY A 138 -4.52 -4.10 6.92
C GLY A 138 -4.72 -4.88 5.62
N MET A 139 -4.45 -6.19 5.59
CA MET A 139 -4.73 -7.04 4.44
C MET A 139 -6.11 -7.68 4.59
N GLU A 140 -6.99 -7.44 3.62
CA GLU A 140 -8.36 -7.97 3.65
C GLU A 140 -8.51 -9.32 2.96
N VAL A 141 -7.57 -9.66 2.08
CA VAL A 141 -7.52 -10.90 1.30
C VAL A 141 -6.06 -11.32 1.13
N THR A 142 -5.83 -12.60 0.85
CA THR A 142 -4.51 -13.09 0.45
C THR A 142 -4.18 -12.54 -0.93
N THR A 143 -3.11 -11.77 -1.04
CA THR A 143 -2.57 -11.34 -2.34
C THR A 143 -1.16 -11.91 -2.53
N GLY A 144 -0.29 -11.25 -3.30
CA GLY A 144 1.08 -11.71 -3.54
C GLY A 144 1.26 -12.41 -4.89
N SER A 145 0.22 -13.11 -5.38
CA SER A 145 0.05 -13.25 -6.83
C SER A 145 -0.51 -11.94 -7.36
N LEU A 146 0.30 -11.22 -8.15
CA LEU A 146 -0.06 -9.93 -8.72
C LEU A 146 -1.38 -10.01 -9.51
N ALA A 147 -2.08 -8.86 -9.64
CA ALA A 147 -3.37 -8.69 -10.32
C ALA A 147 -4.61 -9.36 -9.67
N GLN A 148 -4.45 -10.37 -8.81
CA GLN A 148 -5.59 -11.04 -8.19
C GLN A 148 -6.38 -10.14 -7.23
N GLY A 149 -5.68 -9.23 -6.53
CA GLY A 149 -6.28 -8.28 -5.61
C GLY A 149 -7.38 -7.43 -6.25
N LEU A 150 -7.13 -6.92 -7.47
CA LEU A 150 -8.10 -6.12 -8.21
C LEU A 150 -9.38 -6.91 -8.53
N SER A 151 -9.24 -8.17 -8.98
CA SER A 151 -10.40 -9.01 -9.30
C SER A 151 -11.27 -9.32 -8.08
N MET A 152 -10.65 -9.68 -6.96
CA MET A 152 -11.38 -9.93 -5.70
C MET A 152 -12.09 -8.67 -5.21
N ALA A 153 -11.39 -7.53 -5.17
CA ALA A 153 -11.96 -6.25 -4.76
C ALA A 153 -13.11 -5.82 -5.69
N SER A 154 -13.01 -6.07 -6.99
CA SER A 154 -14.06 -5.77 -7.97
C SER A 154 -15.31 -6.63 -7.75
N GLY A 155 -15.15 -7.90 -7.37
CA GLY A 155 -16.25 -8.76 -6.95
C GLY A 155 -16.98 -8.21 -5.72
N VAL A 156 -16.22 -7.76 -4.71
CA VAL A 156 -16.78 -7.09 -3.52
C VAL A 156 -17.50 -5.81 -3.91
N ALA A 157 -16.90 -4.96 -4.75
CA ALA A 157 -17.52 -3.73 -5.22
C ALA A 157 -18.85 -3.99 -5.96
N PHE A 158 -18.88 -5.02 -6.81
CA PHE A 158 -20.09 -5.43 -7.51
C PHE A 158 -21.20 -5.89 -6.56
N ALA A 159 -20.86 -6.69 -5.56
CA ALA A 159 -21.81 -7.13 -4.54
C ALA A 159 -22.38 -5.94 -3.74
N ARG A 160 -21.50 -5.06 -3.25
CA ARG A 160 -21.89 -3.84 -2.52
C ARG A 160 -22.81 -2.93 -3.32
N LYS A 161 -22.52 -2.77 -4.62
CA LYS A 161 -23.38 -2.01 -5.54
C LYS A 161 -24.78 -2.61 -5.64
N LYS A 162 -24.90 -3.94 -5.78
CA LYS A 162 -26.20 -4.64 -5.82
C LYS A 162 -26.99 -4.53 -4.51
N LEU A 163 -26.28 -4.45 -3.38
CA LEU A 163 -26.85 -4.29 -2.05
C LEU A 163 -27.15 -2.81 -1.70
N ASN A 164 -26.85 -1.87 -2.60
CA ASN A 164 -26.98 -0.42 -2.36
C ASN A 164 -26.19 0.08 -1.14
N GLU A 165 -25.03 -0.52 -0.88
CA GLU A 165 -24.15 -0.08 0.21
C GLU A 165 -23.43 1.22 -0.17
N SER A 166 -23.24 2.11 0.79
CA SER A 166 -22.73 3.47 0.53
C SER A 166 -21.21 3.56 0.49
N GLY A 167 -20.52 2.76 1.32
CA GLY A 167 -19.08 2.72 1.41
C GLY A 167 -18.43 2.14 0.15
N LYS A 168 -17.27 2.68 -0.20
CA LYS A 168 -16.54 2.43 -1.44
C LYS A 168 -15.55 1.29 -1.28
N VAL A 169 -15.12 0.75 -2.41
CA VAL A 169 -14.01 -0.20 -2.45
C VAL A 169 -12.80 0.53 -3.00
N TRP A 170 -11.73 0.53 -2.23
CA TRP A 170 -10.44 1.09 -2.60
C TRP A 170 -9.43 -0.02 -2.82
N VAL A 171 -8.61 0.11 -3.85
CA VAL A 171 -7.54 -0.83 -4.16
C VAL A 171 -6.24 -0.06 -4.33
N TYR A 172 -5.19 -0.50 -3.66
CA TYR A 172 -3.82 -0.04 -3.91
C TYR A 172 -3.11 -1.06 -4.80
N MET A 173 -2.51 -0.61 -5.89
CA MET A 173 -1.83 -1.43 -6.90
C MET A 173 -0.45 -0.87 -7.23
N SER A 174 0.40 -1.70 -7.82
CA SER A 174 1.63 -1.26 -8.49
C SER A 174 1.47 -1.30 -10.02
N ASP A 175 2.23 -0.48 -10.75
CA ASP A 175 2.23 -0.48 -12.23
C ASP A 175 2.64 -1.82 -12.83
N GLY A 176 3.55 -2.57 -12.20
CA GLY A 176 3.93 -3.92 -12.61
C GLY A 176 2.74 -4.89 -12.77
N GLU A 177 1.65 -4.70 -12.01
CA GLU A 177 0.45 -5.54 -12.10
C GLU A 177 -0.32 -5.39 -13.42
N PHE A 178 -0.09 -4.32 -14.19
CA PHE A 178 -0.65 -4.16 -15.52
C PHE A 178 0.05 -5.01 -16.59
N GLN A 179 1.14 -5.71 -16.23
CA GLN A 179 1.75 -6.72 -17.10
C GLN A 179 0.99 -8.05 -17.05
N GLU A 180 0.16 -8.26 -16.03
CA GLU A 180 -0.69 -9.44 -15.90
C GLU A 180 -1.97 -9.28 -16.72
N GLY A 181 -2.29 -10.31 -17.52
CA GLY A 181 -3.50 -10.33 -18.35
C GLY A 181 -4.79 -10.17 -17.54
N GLN A 182 -4.82 -10.72 -16.33
CA GLN A 182 -5.97 -10.67 -15.43
C GLN A 182 -6.39 -9.23 -15.06
N THR A 183 -5.44 -8.28 -14.97
CA THR A 183 -5.75 -6.87 -14.72
C THR A 183 -6.66 -6.31 -15.82
N TRP A 184 -6.37 -6.61 -17.08
CA TRP A 184 -7.13 -6.16 -18.24
C TRP A 184 -8.51 -6.84 -18.35
N GLU A 185 -8.59 -8.13 -18.05
CA GLU A 185 -9.86 -8.85 -17.95
C GLU A 185 -10.77 -8.19 -16.89
N CYS A 186 -10.19 -7.84 -15.74
CA CYS A 186 -10.91 -7.20 -14.65
C CYS A 186 -11.40 -5.79 -15.02
N LEU A 187 -10.57 -4.97 -15.67
CA LEU A 187 -10.99 -3.65 -16.17
C LEU A 187 -12.19 -3.76 -17.12
N ALA A 188 -12.14 -4.71 -18.07
CA ALA A 188 -13.24 -4.96 -18.99
C ALA A 188 -14.52 -5.38 -18.26
N ALA A 189 -14.41 -6.27 -17.26
CA ALA A 189 -15.54 -6.70 -16.44
C ALA A 189 -16.13 -5.55 -15.61
N MET A 190 -15.30 -4.71 -14.99
CA MET A 190 -15.74 -3.54 -14.22
C MET A 190 -16.50 -2.55 -15.09
N ALA A 191 -16.00 -2.26 -16.29
CA ALA A 191 -16.68 -1.38 -17.24
C ALA A 191 -18.02 -1.97 -17.72
N HIS A 192 -18.04 -3.25 -18.10
CA HIS A 192 -19.25 -3.94 -18.54
C HIS A 192 -20.35 -3.91 -17.47
N HIS A 193 -19.99 -4.19 -16.22
CA HIS A 193 -20.91 -4.19 -15.09
C HIS A 193 -21.13 -2.81 -14.45
N ARG A 194 -20.53 -1.76 -15.03
CA ARG A 194 -20.63 -0.38 -14.55
C ARG A 194 -20.27 -0.23 -13.07
N ILE A 195 -19.20 -0.89 -12.62
CA ILE A 195 -18.75 -0.87 -11.21
C ILE A 195 -18.10 0.48 -10.92
N ASP A 196 -18.89 1.43 -10.42
CA ASP A 196 -18.51 2.84 -10.19
C ASP A 196 -18.30 3.21 -8.72
N ASN A 197 -18.45 2.23 -7.82
CA ASN A 197 -18.15 2.36 -6.40
C ASN A 197 -16.73 1.89 -6.04
N ILE A 198 -15.92 1.51 -7.04
CA ILE A 198 -14.51 1.14 -6.88
C ILE A 198 -13.57 2.26 -7.30
N ARG A 199 -12.46 2.42 -6.57
CA ARG A 199 -11.38 3.37 -6.84
C ARG A 199 -10.05 2.65 -6.69
N VAL A 200 -9.17 2.79 -7.67
CA VAL A 200 -7.87 2.15 -7.69
C VAL A 200 -6.79 3.21 -7.72
N VAL A 201 -5.88 3.19 -6.77
CA VAL A 201 -4.65 4.00 -6.78
C VAL A 201 -3.52 3.09 -7.22
N VAL A 202 -2.83 3.48 -8.29
CA VAL A 202 -1.72 2.73 -8.87
C VAL A 202 -0.44 3.52 -8.61
N ASP A 203 0.50 2.90 -7.91
CA ASP A 203 1.87 3.38 -7.76
C ASP A 203 2.64 3.14 -9.06
N VAL A 204 2.79 4.19 -9.88
CA VAL A 204 3.51 4.17 -11.16
C VAL A 204 4.94 4.66 -10.96
N ASN A 205 5.74 3.84 -10.28
CA ASN A 205 7.13 4.14 -9.94
C ASN A 205 8.14 3.69 -11.02
N ARG A 206 7.67 3.02 -12.07
CA ARG A 206 8.45 2.57 -13.25
C ARG A 206 9.56 1.59 -12.90
N GLN A 207 9.43 0.84 -11.81
CA GLN A 207 10.40 -0.15 -11.35
C GLN A 207 9.71 -1.47 -10.97
N GLN A 208 10.36 -2.57 -11.29
CA GLN A 208 9.97 -3.93 -10.90
C GLN A 208 11.17 -4.72 -10.36
N CYS A 209 10.95 -5.98 -9.97
CA CYS A 209 11.97 -6.81 -9.34
C CYS A 209 13.26 -6.91 -10.17
N ASP A 210 13.14 -7.12 -11.48
CA ASP A 210 14.28 -7.31 -12.38
C ASP A 210 14.88 -6.01 -12.96
N GLY A 211 14.29 -4.85 -12.62
CA GLY A 211 14.84 -3.55 -13.00
C GLY A 211 13.79 -2.54 -13.43
N ALA A 212 14.17 -1.62 -14.31
CA ALA A 212 13.28 -0.58 -14.79
C ALA A 212 12.21 -1.18 -15.70
N MET A 213 10.98 -0.69 -15.60
CA MET A 213 9.86 -1.14 -16.44
C MET A 213 10.21 -1.09 -17.93
N SER A 214 10.84 0.00 -18.38
CA SER A 214 11.26 0.20 -19.77
C SER A 214 12.29 -0.82 -20.29
N SER A 215 13.04 -1.48 -19.41
CA SER A 215 14.03 -2.50 -19.78
C SER A 215 13.51 -3.93 -19.70
N VAL A 216 12.37 -4.16 -19.04
CA VAL A 216 11.81 -5.50 -18.80
C VAL A 216 10.55 -5.68 -19.63
N LEU A 217 9.51 -4.87 -19.39
CA LEU A 217 8.28 -4.85 -20.19
C LEU A 217 7.58 -3.48 -20.05
N ASP A 218 7.74 -2.65 -21.06
CA ASP A 218 7.16 -1.30 -21.09
C ASP A 218 5.65 -1.34 -21.32
N LEU A 219 4.91 -0.55 -20.52
CA LEU A 219 3.46 -0.39 -20.62
C LEU A 219 3.06 0.73 -21.59
N GLY A 220 4.00 1.57 -22.03
CA GLY A 220 3.74 2.68 -22.95
C GLY A 220 2.71 3.67 -22.41
N ASP A 221 1.72 4.04 -23.22
CA ASP A 221 0.60 4.87 -22.80
C ASP A 221 -0.40 4.10 -21.93
N LEU A 222 -0.04 3.91 -20.66
CA LEU A 222 -0.88 3.21 -19.68
C LEU A 222 -2.23 3.91 -19.48
N ALA A 223 -2.25 5.24 -19.46
CA ALA A 223 -3.47 6.02 -19.28
C ALA A 223 -4.46 5.76 -20.43
N GLY A 224 -4.02 5.90 -21.68
CA GLY A 224 -4.85 5.64 -22.85
C GLY A 224 -5.33 4.19 -22.92
N ARG A 225 -4.51 3.21 -22.50
CA ARG A 225 -4.94 1.80 -22.40
C ARG A 225 -6.04 1.62 -21.35
N VAL A 226 -5.89 2.19 -20.16
CA VAL A 226 -6.92 2.11 -19.11
C VAL A 226 -8.24 2.75 -19.55
N GLU A 227 -8.18 3.92 -20.21
CA GLU A 227 -9.36 4.59 -20.77
C GLU A 227 -10.04 3.76 -21.87
N ALA A 228 -9.25 3.11 -22.74
CA ALA A 228 -9.77 2.24 -23.79
C ALA A 228 -10.54 1.03 -23.24
N PHE A 229 -10.26 0.60 -22.00
CA PHE A 229 -11.01 -0.45 -21.30
C PHE A 229 -12.26 0.08 -20.58
N GLY A 230 -12.60 1.36 -20.73
CA GLY A 230 -13.86 1.94 -20.25
C GLY A 230 -13.81 2.48 -18.82
N ALA A 231 -12.61 2.58 -18.23
CA ALA A 231 -12.43 3.21 -16.92
C ALA A 231 -12.26 4.74 -17.04
N THR A 232 -12.61 5.45 -15.98
CA THR A 232 -12.15 6.83 -15.78
C THR A 232 -10.71 6.78 -15.32
N CYS A 233 -9.79 7.39 -16.08
CA CYS A 233 -8.37 7.47 -15.73
C CYS A 233 -8.00 8.88 -15.28
N ARG A 234 -7.19 8.99 -14.22
CA ARG A 234 -6.52 10.23 -13.82
C ARG A 234 -5.04 9.94 -13.65
N SER A 235 -4.22 10.45 -14.56
CA SER A 235 -2.76 10.40 -14.43
C SER A 235 -2.28 11.70 -13.81
N ILE A 236 -1.64 11.60 -12.64
CA ILE A 236 -1.23 12.74 -11.82
C ILE A 236 0.21 12.59 -11.34
N ASP A 237 0.77 13.66 -10.77
CA ASP A 237 1.94 13.56 -9.91
C ASP A 237 1.54 12.87 -8.59
N GLY A 238 2.15 11.73 -8.29
CA GLY A 238 1.84 10.93 -7.10
C GLY A 238 2.39 11.51 -5.79
N HIS A 239 3.25 12.53 -5.87
CA HIS A 239 3.77 13.25 -4.70
C HIS A 239 3.06 14.59 -4.46
N ASP A 240 2.12 14.97 -5.33
CA ASP A 240 1.22 16.10 -5.10
C ASP A 240 -0.05 15.62 -4.39
N LEU A 241 -0.13 15.90 -3.08
CA LEU A 241 -1.27 15.56 -2.25
C LEU A 241 -2.57 16.23 -2.72
N GLN A 242 -2.50 17.45 -3.28
CA GLN A 242 -3.69 18.11 -3.79
C GLN A 242 -4.19 17.42 -5.07
N ALA A 243 -3.28 17.06 -5.99
CA ALA A 243 -3.64 16.32 -7.19
C ALA A 243 -4.28 14.95 -6.85
N LEU A 244 -3.76 14.26 -5.83
CA LEU A 244 -4.37 13.02 -5.32
C LEU A 244 -5.77 13.24 -4.74
N ARG A 245 -5.99 14.30 -3.93
CA ARG A 245 -7.32 14.66 -3.40
C ARG A 245 -8.31 14.96 -4.53
N ASP A 246 -7.90 15.72 -5.54
CA ASP A 246 -8.75 16.08 -6.67
C ASP A 246 -9.10 14.84 -7.51
N ALA A 247 -8.11 13.96 -7.76
CA ALA A 247 -8.31 12.71 -8.48
C ALA A 247 -9.28 11.77 -7.74
N ALA A 248 -9.13 11.60 -6.43
CA ALA A 248 -10.00 10.78 -5.58
C ALA A 248 -11.49 11.19 -5.64
N ASN A 249 -11.74 12.47 -5.86
CA ASN A 249 -13.08 13.06 -5.97
C ASN A 249 -13.65 13.09 -7.40
N SER A 250 -12.91 12.59 -8.38
CA SER A 250 -13.27 12.73 -9.81
C SER A 250 -14.00 11.52 -10.43
N ALA A 251 -14.58 10.66 -9.58
CA ALA A 251 -15.30 9.47 -10.02
C ALA A 251 -16.51 9.82 -10.90
N GLU A 252 -16.70 9.07 -11.99
CA GLU A 252 -17.83 9.26 -12.91
C GLU A 252 -18.86 8.14 -12.74
N PRO A 253 -20.18 8.44 -12.83
CA PRO A 253 -21.21 7.41 -12.78
C PRO A 253 -21.01 6.34 -13.85
N GLY A 254 -21.15 5.08 -13.45
CA GLY A 254 -21.03 3.92 -14.32
C GLY A 254 -19.62 3.52 -14.76
N LYS A 255 -18.56 4.19 -14.29
CA LYS A 255 -17.17 3.85 -14.62
C LYS A 255 -16.33 3.60 -13.36
N PRO A 256 -15.45 2.59 -13.34
CA PRO A 256 -14.43 2.47 -12.29
C PRO A 256 -13.45 3.64 -12.41
N LEU A 257 -12.96 4.14 -11.27
CA LEU A 257 -11.94 5.20 -11.23
C LEU A 257 -10.56 4.57 -11.02
N ILE A 258 -9.62 4.83 -11.93
CA ILE A 258 -8.21 4.46 -11.84
C ILE A 258 -7.37 5.73 -11.75
N ILE A 259 -6.58 5.85 -10.70
CA ILE A 259 -5.67 6.97 -10.44
C ILE A 259 -4.25 6.45 -10.64
N LEU A 260 -3.62 6.85 -11.73
CA LEU A 260 -2.22 6.57 -12.02
C LEU A 260 -1.36 7.63 -11.33
N ALA A 261 -0.85 7.31 -10.15
CA ALA A 261 0.04 8.17 -9.39
C ALA A 261 1.47 7.96 -9.90
N ASN A 262 1.98 8.90 -10.70
CA ASN A 262 3.35 8.85 -11.20
C ASN A 262 4.29 9.24 -10.06
N THR A 263 5.11 8.29 -9.61
CA THR A 263 5.92 8.42 -8.40
C THR A 263 7.40 8.15 -8.71
N SER A 264 8.25 8.52 -7.76
CA SER A 264 9.68 8.20 -7.77
C SER A 264 10.00 7.13 -6.72
N PRO A 265 10.72 6.05 -7.08
CA PRO A 265 11.15 5.02 -6.13
C PRO A 265 12.28 5.50 -5.19
N PHE A 266 12.64 6.78 -5.23
CA PHE A 266 13.62 7.40 -4.34
C PHE A 266 13.14 8.77 -3.79
N GLN A 267 11.85 9.08 -3.88
CA GLN A 267 11.27 10.30 -3.29
C GLN A 267 11.60 10.40 -1.79
N GLY A 268 12.22 11.52 -1.40
CA GLY A 268 12.64 11.79 -0.02
C GLY A 268 13.86 11.00 0.45
N MET A 269 14.42 10.13 -0.39
CA MET A 269 15.62 9.32 -0.12
C MET A 269 16.50 9.25 -1.38
N ASN A 270 16.93 10.42 -1.87
CA ASN A 270 17.62 10.58 -3.16
C ASN A 270 18.90 9.76 -3.26
N PHE A 271 19.58 9.46 -2.15
CA PHE A 271 20.75 8.59 -2.15
C PHE A 271 20.48 7.22 -2.81
N LEU A 272 19.24 6.72 -2.71
CA LEU A 272 18.83 5.45 -3.34
C LEU A 272 18.97 5.46 -4.86
N GLN A 273 18.97 6.63 -5.52
CA GLN A 273 19.17 6.73 -6.96
C GLN A 273 20.45 6.05 -7.44
N LYS A 274 21.50 5.99 -6.60
CA LYS A 274 22.77 5.26 -6.89
C LYS A 274 22.57 3.77 -7.18
N ARG A 275 21.49 3.16 -6.65
CA ARG A 275 21.17 1.74 -6.81
C ARG A 275 20.07 1.48 -7.82
N PHE A 276 19.40 2.51 -8.34
CA PHE A 276 18.37 2.34 -9.35
C PHE A 276 18.95 1.64 -10.61
N PRO A 277 18.24 0.66 -11.21
CA PRO A 277 16.87 0.23 -10.90
C PRO A 277 16.76 -0.97 -9.95
N ARG A 278 17.83 -1.31 -9.20
CA ARG A 278 17.85 -2.45 -8.28
C ARG A 278 17.56 -1.99 -6.84
N LEU A 279 16.34 -1.50 -6.63
CA LEU A 279 15.87 -1.00 -5.33
C LEU A 279 14.73 -1.83 -4.72
N HIS A 280 14.19 -2.81 -5.46
CA HIS A 280 12.94 -3.50 -5.09
C HIS A 280 12.96 -4.10 -3.68
N TYR A 281 14.10 -4.64 -3.24
CA TYR A 281 14.36 -5.01 -1.86
C TYR A 281 15.82 -4.70 -1.51
N VAL A 282 16.04 -3.80 -0.55
CA VAL A 282 17.37 -3.30 -0.21
C VAL A 282 18.02 -4.19 0.85
N ARG A 283 19.10 -4.88 0.45
CA ARG A 283 20.08 -5.51 1.36
C ARG A 283 21.44 -4.87 1.22
N PHE A 284 22.20 -4.85 2.29
CA PHE A 284 23.58 -4.37 2.32
C PHE A 284 24.55 -5.53 2.06
N LYS A 285 25.55 -5.27 1.22
CA LYS A 285 26.64 -6.20 0.90
C LYS A 285 27.76 -6.13 1.93
N SER A 286 27.91 -5.00 2.61
CA SER A 286 28.91 -4.79 3.65
C SER A 286 28.43 -3.80 4.72
N ALA A 287 29.15 -3.73 5.84
CA ALA A 287 28.88 -2.76 6.90
C ALA A 287 29.13 -1.33 6.42
N GLU A 288 30.14 -1.12 5.57
CA GLU A 288 30.49 0.19 5.00
C GLU A 288 29.37 0.70 4.10
N GLU A 289 28.80 -0.14 3.23
CA GLU A 289 27.64 0.23 2.39
C GLU A 289 26.45 0.62 3.26
N ARG A 290 26.19 -0.14 4.33
CA ARG A 290 25.13 0.17 5.28
C ARG A 290 25.37 1.52 5.94
N LEU A 291 26.57 1.79 6.46
CA LEU A 291 26.89 3.05 7.14
C LEU A 291 26.83 4.26 6.20
N GLU A 292 27.31 4.13 4.96
CA GLU A 292 27.23 5.21 3.96
C GLU A 292 25.76 5.55 3.66
N MET A 293 24.93 4.53 3.38
CA MET A 293 23.51 4.74 3.13
C MET A 293 22.79 5.28 4.36
N GLN A 294 23.09 4.75 5.53
CA GLN A 294 22.51 5.17 6.80
C GLN A 294 22.77 6.67 7.05
N ALA A 295 24.02 7.12 6.89
CA ALA A 295 24.39 8.51 7.10
C ALA A 295 23.71 9.46 6.09
N ALA A 296 23.67 9.08 4.82
CA ALA A 296 23.04 9.90 3.79
C ALA A 296 21.52 10.03 3.99
N LEU A 297 20.84 8.90 4.18
CA LEU A 297 19.38 8.88 4.35
C LEU A 297 18.94 9.52 5.67
N ALA A 298 19.73 9.41 6.74
CA ALA A 298 19.41 10.09 8.00
C ALA A 298 19.33 11.62 7.81
N VAL A 299 20.24 12.21 7.02
CA VAL A 299 20.20 13.64 6.70
C VAL A 299 18.97 13.98 5.85
N GLU A 300 18.69 13.21 4.80
CA GLU A 300 17.55 13.45 3.90
C GLU A 300 16.20 13.32 4.62
N LEU A 301 16.10 12.41 5.59
CA LEU A 301 14.91 12.19 6.39
C LEU A 301 14.83 13.09 7.63
N GLY A 302 15.84 13.91 7.92
CA GLY A 302 15.90 14.77 9.10
C GLY A 302 15.94 13.99 10.42
N VAL A 303 16.60 12.83 10.44
CA VAL A 303 16.80 11.98 11.61
C VAL A 303 18.01 12.46 12.40
N SER A 304 17.85 12.68 13.69
CA SER A 304 18.95 13.12 14.57
C SER A 304 19.88 11.97 14.97
N PRO A 305 21.15 12.25 15.34
CA PRO A 305 22.08 11.21 15.82
C PRO A 305 21.54 10.39 17.00
N ASN A 306 20.78 11.00 17.91
CA ASN A 306 20.21 10.30 19.06
C ASN A 306 19.13 9.28 18.64
N GLU A 307 18.35 9.59 17.61
CA GLU A 307 17.38 8.65 17.05
C GLU A 307 18.07 7.48 16.32
N MET A 308 19.29 7.68 15.81
CA MET A 308 20.08 6.65 15.17
C MET A 308 20.67 5.62 16.14
N GLU A 309 21.01 6.03 17.37
CA GLU A 309 21.58 5.16 18.41
C GLU A 309 20.55 4.21 19.04
N GLY A 310 19.26 4.55 18.96
CA GLY A 310 18.15 3.74 19.50
C GLY A 310 17.48 2.80 18.50
N ALA A 311 17.90 2.81 17.24
CA ALA A 311 17.29 2.07 16.12
C ALA A 311 17.90 0.68 15.87
#